data_AF-A0A451BYY7-F1
#
_entry.id   AF-A0A451BYY7-F1
#
_cell.length_a   1.000
_cell.length_b   1.000
_cell.length_c   1.000
_cell.angle_alpha   90.00
_cell.angle_beta   90.00
_cell.angle_gamma   90.00
#
_symmetry.space_group_name_H-M   'P 1'
#
loop_
_entity.id
_entity.type
_entity.pdbx_description
1 polymer ?
#
loop_
_entity_poly.entity_id
_entity_poly.type
_entity_poly.pdbx_seq_one_letter_code
_entity_poly.pdbx_strand_id
1 'polypeptide(L)' 'MEHTEPTARQDIAIVGLSAIFPGSPNLQGYWHTLVSGKDCIEWKRGSVPFLLVAARLR' A
#
# COMPACT_ATOMS: atom_id res chain seq x y z
N MET A 1 -43.90 15.85 8.41
CA MET A 1 -43.74 14.38 8.40
C MET A 1 -42.25 14.14 8.24
N GLU A 2 -41.59 13.85 9.35
CA GLU A 2 -40.14 13.69 9.45
C GLU A 2 -39.75 12.40 8.68
N HIS A 3 -38.93 12.51 7.64
CA HIS A 3 -38.24 11.34 7.08
C HIS A 3 -36.99 11.08 7.92
N THR A 4 -37.15 10.36 9.02
CA THR A 4 -36.03 9.72 9.73
C THR A 4 -36.07 8.25 9.37
N GLU A 5 -35.58 7.89 8.18
CA GLU A 5 -35.26 6.50 7.89
C GLU A 5 -33.97 6.15 8.63
N PRO A 6 -33.92 5.03 9.38
CA PRO A 6 -32.68 4.54 9.94
C PRO A 6 -31.72 4.33 8.77
N THR A 7 -30.47 4.81 8.89
CA THR A 7 -29.39 4.43 7.96
C THR A 7 -29.09 2.95 8.13
N ALA A 8 -29.97 2.10 7.60
CA ALA A 8 -29.71 0.69 7.41
C ALA A 8 -28.40 0.62 6.62
N ARG A 9 -27.38 0.01 7.23
CA ARG A 9 -26.04 -0.10 6.65
C ARG A 9 -26.16 -0.85 5.33
N GLN A 10 -26.22 -0.12 4.22
CA GLN A 10 -26.36 -0.70 2.90
C GLN A 10 -25.05 -1.38 2.53
N ASP A 11 -25.14 -2.62 2.04
CA ASP A 11 -23.99 -3.34 1.53
C ASP A 11 -23.48 -2.66 0.25
N ILE A 12 -22.15 -2.49 0.15
CA ILE A 12 -21.50 -1.90 -1.00
C ILE A 12 -20.70 -2.98 -1.72
N ALA A 13 -21.07 -3.27 -2.96
CA ALA A 13 -20.36 -4.23 -3.80
C ALA A 13 -19.15 -3.56 -4.50
N ILE A 14 -18.00 -4.23 -4.45
CA ILE A 14 -16.83 -3.86 -5.27
C ILE A 14 -16.92 -4.66 -6.57
N VAL A 15 -17.20 -3.97 -7.67
CA VAL A 15 -17.41 -4.61 -9.00
C VAL A 15 -16.16 -4.64 -9.88
N GLY A 16 -15.07 -4.00 -9.45
CA GLY A 16 -13.80 -4.00 -10.18
C GLY A 16 -12.68 -3.32 -9.40
N LEU A 17 -11.43 -3.68 -9.74
CA LEU A 17 -10.23 -3.11 -9.14
C LEU A 17 -9.08 -3.10 -10.17
N SER A 18 -8.22 -2.07 -10.11
CA SER A 18 -6.98 -1.99 -10.88
C SER A 18 -5.92 -1.27 -10.05
N ALA A 19 -4.70 -1.77 -10.04
CA ALA A 19 -3.59 -1.22 -9.26
C ALA A 19 -2.24 -1.72 -9.77
N ILE A 20 -1.19 -0.95 -9.50
CA ILE A 20 0.21 -1.31 -9.70
C ILE A 20 0.89 -1.20 -8.33
N PHE A 21 1.53 -2.28 -7.88
CA PHE A 21 2.23 -2.36 -6.59
C PHE A 21 3.74 -2.56 -6.82
N PRO A 22 4.59 -2.27 -5.82
CA PRO A 22 6.01 -2.64 -5.88
C PRO A 22 6.19 -4.11 -6.26
N GLY A 23 7.02 -4.37 -7.26
CA GLY A 23 7.27 -5.72 -7.77
C GLY A 23 6.09 -6.38 -8.50
N SER A 24 4.96 -5.70 -8.73
CA SER A 24 3.74 -6.28 -9.31
C SER A 24 3.05 -5.33 -10.30
N PRO A 25 3.16 -5.58 -11.62
CA PRO A 25 2.64 -4.67 -12.65
C PRO A 25 1.12 -4.73 -12.85
N ASN A 26 0.45 -5.72 -12.26
CA ASN A 26 -1.00 -5.91 -12.35
C ASN A 26 -1.47 -6.81 -11.19
N LEU A 27 -2.79 -7.07 -11.09
CA LEU A 27 -3.38 -7.86 -10.01
C LEU A 27 -2.92 -9.32 -9.99
N GLN A 28 -2.66 -9.91 -11.14
CA GLN A 28 -2.13 -11.27 -11.21
C GLN A 28 -0.71 -11.33 -10.63
N GLY A 29 0.14 -10.36 -10.96
CA GLY A 29 1.46 -10.20 -10.38
C GLY A 29 1.41 -9.93 -8.87
N TYR A 30 0.44 -9.13 -8.42
CA TYR A 30 0.23 -8.86 -7.00
C TYR A 30 -0.13 -10.13 -6.23
N TRP A 31 -1.07 -10.92 -6.75
CA TRP A 31 -1.45 -12.18 -6.11
C TRP A 31 -0.27 -13.16 -6.01
N HIS A 32 0.55 -13.26 -7.08
CA HIS A 32 1.75 -14.08 -7.05
C HIS A 32 2.78 -13.60 -5.99
N THR A 33 2.99 -12.28 -5.87
CA THR A 33 3.87 -11.69 -4.86
C THR A 33 3.39 -12.01 -3.43
N LEU A 34 2.08 -11.92 -3.18
CA LEU A 34 1.50 -12.28 -1.87
C LEU A 34 1.69 -13.76 -1.53
N VAL A 35 1.32 -14.65 -2.46
CA VAL A 35 1.40 -16.11 -2.24
C VAL A 35 2.85 -16.56 -2.05
N SER A 36 3.80 -15.92 -2.74
CA SER A 36 5.23 -16.22 -2.58
C SER A 36 5.87 -15.62 -1.33
N GLY A 37 5.17 -14.73 -0.60
CA GLY A 37 5.73 -14.06 0.58
C GLY A 37 6.90 -13.13 0.26
N LYS A 38 6.94 -12.58 -0.97
CA LYS A 38 8.07 -11.79 -1.46
C LYS A 38 8.10 -10.39 -0.81
N ASP A 39 9.21 -10.05 -0.17
CA ASP A 39 9.49 -8.67 0.27
C ASP A 39 9.74 -7.78 -0.95
N CYS A 40 9.02 -6.66 -1.02
CA CYS A 40 9.10 -5.69 -2.10
C CYS A 40 9.48 -4.28 -1.59
N ILE A 41 9.94 -4.17 -0.34
CA ILE A 41 10.38 -2.91 0.23
C ILE A 41 11.83 -2.66 -0.19
N GLU A 42 12.05 -1.56 -0.90
CA GLU A 42 13.39 -1.13 -1.30
C GLU A 42 13.71 0.26 -0.76
N TRP A 43 14.83 0.37 -0.04
CA TRP A 43 15.40 1.67 0.31
C TRP A 43 16.12 2.25 -0.92
N LYS A 44 15.71 3.44 -1.36
CA LYS A 44 16.47 4.21 -2.36
C LYS A 44 17.80 4.70 -1.76
N ARG A 45 18.88 3.95 -1.99
CA ARG A 45 20.25 4.33 -1.57
C ARG A 45 20.55 5.74 -2.08
N GLY A 46 20.88 6.66 -1.17
CA GLY A 46 21.21 8.06 -1.48
C GLY A 46 20.24 9.11 -0.92
N SER A 47 19.12 8.74 -0.31
CA SER A 47 18.19 9.73 0.28
C SER A 47 18.64 10.34 1.62
N VAL A 48 19.72 9.84 2.23
CA VAL A 48 20.40 10.48 3.37
C VAL A 48 21.93 10.42 3.17
N PRO A 49 22.67 11.53 3.32
CA PRO A 49 24.12 11.47 3.36
C PRO A 49 24.54 10.68 4.60
N PHE A 50 25.26 9.57 4.40
CA PHE A 50 25.84 8.76 5.49
C PHE A 50 26.73 9.62 6.42
N LEU A 51 27.23 10.76 5.93
CA LEU A 51 27.98 11.76 6.71
C LEU A 51 27.17 12.42 7.84
N LEU A 52 25.84 12.54 7.75
CA LEU A 52 25.04 13.20 8.80
C LEU A 52 24.95 12.36 10.09
N VAL A 53 25.05 11.03 10.00
CA VAL A 53 25.02 10.15 11.17
C VAL A 53 26.39 10.10 11.85
N ALA A 54 27.49 10.16 11.09
CA ALA A 54 28.85 10.17 11.63
C ALA A 54 29.21 11.49 12.35
N ALA A 55 28.58 12.62 11.99
CA ALA A 55 28.89 13.92 12.57
C ALA A 55 28.36 14.15 14.00
N ARG A 56 27.59 13.21 14.57
CA ARG A 56 27.04 13.31 15.94
C ARG A 56 27.92 12.64 17.01
N LEU A 57 29.09 12.11 16.63
CA LEU A 57 30.13 11.66 17.56
C LEU A 57 31.18 12.78 17.72
N ARG A 58 30.79 13.84 18.42
CA ARG A 58 31.72 14.73 19.13
C ARG A 58 31.18 14.92 20.54
#